data_AF-A0A855QNT3-F1
#
_entry.id   AF-A0A855QNT3-F1
#
_cell.length_a   1.000
_cell.length_b   1.000
_cell.length_c   1.000
_cell.angle_alpha   90.00
_cell.angle_beta   90.00
_cell.angle_gamma   90.00
#
_symmetry.space_group_name_H-M   'P 1'
#
loop_
_entity.id
_entity.type
_entity.pdbx_description
1 polymer ?
#
loop_
_entity_poly.entity_id
_entity_poly.type
_entity_poly.pdbx_seq_one_letter_code
_entity_poly.pdbx_strand_id
1 'polypeptide(L)'
;MMTPSSLHAVSQAQVPGLPRRAGLGLKHEHFVEVLETSPDIGFFEVHAENYMVAGGPFHHYLGLIRAQYPLSLHGVGLSIGGEGPLNPEHLARLATLIERYQPHSFSEHLAWSSHGPVFLNDLLPLAYDNATLQRVCEHVDQVQSSLKRTMLLENPSTYLQFQRSTLDETDFISEVIRRTGCGLLLDVNNVYVSCINHQRNPLSYLEALPLHAVGEIHLAGFAEDTDSLGDRLLIDDHGAPIDNAVWQLYEKVLAQVGPMPTLIERDNQVPAFSVLLAEAQQAQWHLAQVSP
;
A
#
# COMPACT_ATOMS: atom_id res chain seq x y z
N MET A 1 -29.12 40.36 9.83
CA MET A 1 -28.16 39.78 10.77
C MET A 1 -28.36 38.26 10.79
N MET A 2 -27.27 37.56 10.48
CA MET A 2 -26.93 36.16 10.82
C MET A 2 -27.91 35.04 10.44
N THR A 3 -27.68 34.54 9.22
CA THR A 3 -27.47 33.13 8.80
C THR A 3 -28.23 31.99 9.52
N PRO A 4 -29.03 31.21 8.78
CA PRO A 4 -29.17 29.78 9.03
C PRO A 4 -28.17 28.99 8.16
N SER A 5 -27.62 27.91 8.71
CA SER A 5 -27.43 26.60 8.06
C SER A 5 -26.20 25.88 8.61
N SER A 6 -26.40 25.13 9.69
CA SER A 6 -25.56 23.97 10.01
C SER A 6 -25.94 22.86 9.03
N LEU A 7 -25.33 22.87 7.84
CA LEU A 7 -25.30 21.70 6.98
C LEU A 7 -24.62 20.59 7.77
N HIS A 8 -25.32 19.50 8.06
CA HIS A 8 -24.69 18.26 8.51
C HIS A 8 -23.66 17.89 7.44
N ALA A 9 -22.38 18.17 7.68
CA ALA A 9 -21.31 17.71 6.83
C ALA A 9 -21.39 16.18 6.82
N VAL A 10 -21.66 15.61 5.65
CA VAL A 10 -21.60 14.17 5.42
C VAL A 10 -20.21 13.72 5.88
N SER A 11 -20.15 12.74 6.78
CA SER A 11 -18.87 12.22 7.26
C SER A 11 -18.03 11.76 6.06
N GLN A 12 -16.74 12.10 6.01
CA GLN A 12 -15.87 11.72 4.89
C GLN A 12 -15.87 10.19 4.69
N ALA A 13 -16.06 9.45 5.78
CA ALA A 13 -16.29 8.01 5.84
C ALA A 13 -17.41 7.43 4.97
N GLN A 14 -18.29 8.27 4.39
CA GLN A 14 -19.42 7.87 3.55
C GLN A 14 -19.19 8.10 2.03
N VAL A 15 -18.07 8.71 1.64
CA VAL A 15 -17.74 8.97 0.23
C VAL A 15 -17.40 7.65 -0.48
N PRO A 16 -17.89 7.38 -1.70
CA PRO A 16 -17.49 6.19 -2.44
C PRO A 16 -16.01 6.22 -2.84
N GLY A 17 -15.27 5.15 -2.53
CA GLY A 17 -13.83 5.04 -2.82
C GLY A 17 -12.94 5.92 -1.94
N LEU A 18 -11.63 5.78 -2.09
CA LEU A 18 -10.69 6.66 -1.41
C LEU A 18 -10.68 8.05 -2.08
N PRO A 19 -10.61 9.15 -1.31
CA PRO A 19 -10.47 10.47 -1.88
C PRO A 19 -9.09 10.64 -2.52
N ARG A 20 -9.02 11.43 -3.60
CA ARG A 20 -7.77 11.84 -4.25
C ARG A 20 -7.02 12.89 -3.41
N ARG A 21 -6.68 12.51 -2.18
CA ARG A 21 -6.05 13.31 -1.13
C ARG A 21 -4.96 12.49 -0.47
N ALA A 22 -4.06 13.17 0.24
CA ALA A 22 -3.06 12.50 1.04
C ALA A 22 -3.70 11.77 2.24
N GLY A 23 -3.21 10.58 2.55
CA GLY A 23 -3.56 9.76 3.70
C GLY A 23 -2.34 9.46 4.57
N LEU A 24 -2.59 8.85 5.73
CA LEU A 24 -1.52 8.41 6.65
C LEU A 24 -1.70 6.96 7.07
N GLY A 25 -0.61 6.21 7.12
CA GLY A 25 -0.55 4.94 7.85
C GLY A 25 -0.83 5.19 9.33
N LEU A 26 -1.88 4.57 9.86
CA LEU A 26 -2.34 4.82 11.22
C LEU A 26 -1.66 3.87 12.21
N LYS A 27 -0.82 4.44 13.08
CA LYS A 27 -0.16 3.73 14.17
C LYS A 27 -0.87 3.99 15.50
N HIS A 28 -0.80 3.00 16.39
CA HIS A 28 -1.57 3.00 17.65
C HIS A 28 -1.19 4.13 18.61
N GLU A 29 0.05 4.60 18.54
CA GLU A 29 0.58 5.72 19.31
C GLU A 29 -0.15 7.04 18.98
N HIS A 30 -0.81 7.13 17.82
CA HIS A 30 -1.38 8.36 17.27
C HIS A 30 -2.91 8.40 17.39
N PHE A 31 -3.56 7.32 17.85
CA PHE A 31 -5.03 7.23 17.91
C PHE A 31 -5.69 8.37 18.70
N VAL A 32 -5.17 8.66 19.89
CA VAL A 32 -5.73 9.70 20.77
C VAL A 32 -5.62 11.07 20.12
N GLU A 33 -4.43 11.40 19.61
CA GLU A 33 -4.18 12.68 18.94
C GLU A 33 -5.08 12.86 17.70
N VAL A 34 -5.26 11.81 16.88
CA VAL A 34 -6.16 11.84 15.72
C VAL A 34 -7.61 12.12 16.16
N LEU A 35 -8.09 11.46 17.20
CA LEU A 35 -9.47 11.64 17.68
C LEU A 35 -9.71 13.00 18.35
N GLU A 36 -8.72 13.52 19.09
CA GLU A 36 -8.82 14.81 19.77
C GLU A 36 -8.67 15.99 18.82
N THR A 37 -7.81 15.87 17.80
CA THR A 37 -7.49 16.97 16.89
C THR A 37 -8.27 16.94 15.58
N SER A 38 -8.81 15.78 15.17
CA SER A 38 -9.53 15.59 13.91
C SER A 38 -8.77 16.23 12.72
N PRO A 39 -7.54 15.78 12.43
CA PRO A 39 -6.68 16.40 11.42
C PRO A 39 -7.32 16.40 10.04
N ASP A 40 -7.03 17.43 9.24
CA ASP A 40 -7.48 17.51 7.84
C ASP A 40 -6.62 16.60 6.95
N ILE A 41 -6.91 15.31 6.99
CA ILE A 41 -6.30 14.25 6.19
C ILE A 41 -7.38 13.55 5.34
N GLY A 42 -7.00 13.01 4.19
CA GLY A 42 -7.93 12.38 3.27
C GLY A 42 -8.46 11.03 3.74
N PHE A 43 -7.59 10.18 4.27
CA PHE A 43 -7.92 8.84 4.73
C PHE A 43 -6.83 8.30 5.66
N PHE A 44 -7.14 7.19 6.33
CA PHE A 44 -6.16 6.40 7.06
C PHE A 44 -6.04 5.02 6.45
N GLU A 45 -4.87 4.41 6.59
CA GLU A 45 -4.66 3.00 6.31
C GLU A 45 -4.20 2.25 7.56
N VAL A 46 -4.57 0.98 7.67
CA VAL A 46 -4.01 0.07 8.67
C VAL A 46 -3.66 -1.28 8.06
N HIS A 47 -2.67 -1.96 8.65
CA HIS A 47 -2.37 -3.34 8.31
C HIS A 47 -3.44 -4.28 8.85
N ALA A 48 -3.97 -5.15 7.99
CA ALA A 48 -5.08 -6.04 8.30
C ALA A 48 -4.75 -6.97 9.48
N GLU A 49 -3.53 -7.52 9.51
CA GLU A 49 -3.03 -8.50 10.47
C GLU A 49 -3.08 -7.96 11.92
N ASN A 50 -2.85 -6.65 12.11
CA ASN A 50 -2.92 -6.00 13.42
C ASN A 50 -4.35 -5.99 14.00
N TYR A 51 -5.36 -6.26 13.17
CA TYR A 51 -6.78 -6.26 13.53
C TYR A 51 -7.47 -7.60 13.29
N MET A 52 -6.72 -8.67 12.99
CA MET A 52 -7.26 -10.04 12.89
C MET A 52 -7.45 -10.72 14.26
N VAL A 53 -7.80 -9.93 15.28
CA VAL A 53 -8.12 -10.38 16.64
C VAL A 53 -9.61 -10.21 16.92
N ALA A 54 -10.16 -10.92 17.90
CA ALA A 54 -11.61 -10.91 18.15
C ALA A 54 -12.14 -9.52 18.57
N GLY A 55 -11.33 -8.76 19.32
CA GLY A 55 -11.70 -7.48 19.90
C GLY A 55 -10.51 -6.80 20.60
N GLY A 56 -10.78 -5.76 21.38
CA GLY A 56 -9.78 -5.05 22.16
C GLY A 56 -9.67 -3.55 21.82
N PRO A 57 -8.77 -2.82 22.47
CA PRO A 57 -8.62 -1.38 22.32
C PRO A 57 -8.42 -0.93 20.88
N PHE A 58 -7.68 -1.70 20.07
CA PHE A 58 -7.45 -1.37 18.66
C PHE A 58 -8.77 -1.30 17.88
N HIS A 59 -9.69 -2.23 18.07
CA HIS A 59 -11.01 -2.16 17.42
C HIS A 59 -11.86 -0.98 17.90
N HIS A 60 -11.76 -0.63 19.19
CA HIS A 60 -12.46 0.53 19.73
C HIS A 60 -12.01 1.82 19.03
N TYR A 61 -10.70 2.09 19.00
CA TYR A 61 -10.14 3.29 18.40
C TYR A 61 -10.35 3.34 16.88
N LEU A 62 -10.05 2.25 16.17
CA LEU A 62 -10.25 2.19 14.72
C LEU A 62 -11.73 2.38 14.35
N GLY A 63 -12.67 1.85 15.13
CA GLY A 63 -14.10 2.09 14.94
C GLY A 63 -14.48 3.57 15.05
N LEU A 64 -13.92 4.30 16.03
CA LEU A 64 -14.14 5.73 16.19
C LEU A 64 -13.54 6.55 15.04
N ILE A 65 -12.34 6.18 14.59
CA ILE A 65 -11.64 6.86 13.48
C ILE A 65 -12.36 6.58 12.16
N ARG A 66 -12.72 5.32 11.87
CA ARG A 66 -13.48 4.90 10.67
C ARG A 66 -14.84 5.58 10.55
N ALA A 67 -15.46 5.97 11.67
CA ALA A 67 -16.72 6.73 11.65
C ALA A 67 -16.55 8.15 11.07
N GLN A 68 -15.32 8.69 11.06
CA GLN A 68 -14.99 10.04 10.62
C GLN A 68 -14.24 10.05 9.29
N TYR A 69 -13.35 9.08 9.07
CA TYR A 69 -12.45 9.02 7.92
C TYR A 69 -12.70 7.81 7.01
N PRO A 70 -12.46 7.94 5.69
CA PRO A 70 -12.24 6.79 4.82
C PRO A 70 -11.08 5.93 5.33
N LEU A 71 -11.13 4.65 4.99
CA LEU A 71 -10.19 3.65 5.47
C LEU A 71 -9.71 2.79 4.31
N SER A 72 -8.41 2.64 4.18
CA SER A 72 -7.77 1.56 3.43
C SER A 72 -7.37 0.44 4.40
N LEU A 73 -7.45 -0.81 3.94
CA LEU A 73 -6.85 -1.95 4.63
C LEU A 73 -5.77 -2.53 3.73
N HIS A 74 -4.55 -2.60 4.24
CA HIS A 74 -3.44 -3.21 3.56
C HIS A 74 -3.09 -4.54 4.23
N GLY A 75 -3.03 -5.63 3.48
CA GLY A 75 -2.62 -6.94 4.00
C GLY A 75 -1.15 -7.21 3.70
N VAL A 76 -0.47 -7.85 4.64
CA VAL A 76 0.94 -8.27 4.50
C VAL A 76 1.15 -9.78 4.66
N GLY A 77 0.10 -10.52 5.00
CA GLY A 77 0.17 -11.90 5.46
C GLY A 77 -0.48 -12.94 4.56
N LEU A 78 -1.13 -12.57 3.46
CA LEU A 78 -1.76 -13.56 2.57
C LEU A 78 -0.75 -14.35 1.74
N SER A 79 0.42 -13.78 1.49
CA SER A 79 1.48 -14.40 0.70
C SER A 79 1.01 -14.78 -0.72
N ILE A 80 0.45 -13.81 -1.46
CA ILE A 80 -0.10 -14.00 -2.81
C ILE A 80 0.90 -14.67 -3.77
N GLY A 81 2.19 -14.37 -3.63
CA GLY A 81 3.28 -14.96 -4.40
C GLY A 81 3.74 -16.36 -3.97
N GLY A 82 3.19 -16.89 -2.86
CA GLY A 82 3.61 -18.15 -2.27
C GLY A 82 3.41 -19.37 -3.18
N GLU A 83 4.22 -20.42 -3.00
CA GLU A 83 4.13 -21.65 -3.81
C GLU A 83 2.91 -22.52 -3.47
N GLY A 84 2.43 -22.45 -2.22
CA GLY A 84 1.28 -23.21 -1.74
C GLY A 84 -0.04 -22.47 -1.88
N PRO A 85 -1.18 -23.14 -1.65
CA PRO A 85 -2.49 -22.50 -1.64
C PRO A 85 -2.59 -21.45 -0.53
N LEU A 86 -3.42 -20.43 -0.74
CA LEU A 86 -3.75 -19.44 0.29
C LEU A 86 -4.31 -20.10 1.55
N ASN A 87 -3.94 -19.57 2.72
CA ASN A 87 -4.45 -20.05 4.00
C ASN A 87 -5.95 -19.68 4.15
N PRO A 88 -6.87 -20.66 4.19
CA PRO A 88 -8.30 -20.39 4.25
C PRO A 88 -8.74 -19.75 5.57
N GLU A 89 -8.06 -20.04 6.68
CA GLU A 89 -8.36 -19.41 7.98
C GLU A 89 -7.95 -17.94 7.99
N HIS A 90 -6.79 -17.62 7.40
CA HIS A 90 -6.35 -16.24 7.24
C HIS A 90 -7.35 -15.46 6.37
N LEU A 91 -7.74 -16.02 5.22
CA LEU A 91 -8.71 -15.40 4.32
C LEU A 91 -10.08 -15.18 4.98
N ALA A 92 -10.52 -16.10 5.85
CA ALA A 92 -11.75 -15.94 6.63
C ALA A 92 -11.66 -14.81 7.67
N ARG A 93 -10.51 -14.66 8.34
CA ARG A 93 -10.26 -13.53 9.26
C ARG A 93 -10.25 -12.20 8.51
N LEU A 94 -9.62 -12.15 7.34
CA LEU A 94 -9.64 -10.97 6.49
C LEU A 94 -11.06 -10.61 6.02
N ALA A 95 -11.85 -11.60 5.58
CA ALA A 95 -13.24 -11.39 5.19
C ALA A 95 -14.07 -10.79 6.35
N THR A 96 -13.87 -11.28 7.58
CA THR A 96 -14.51 -10.74 8.79
C THR A 96 -14.11 -9.27 9.02
N LEU A 97 -12.85 -8.92 8.77
CA LEU A 97 -12.34 -7.57 8.93
C LEU A 97 -12.92 -6.60 7.88
N ILE A 98 -12.95 -7.04 6.63
CA ILE A 98 -13.59 -6.32 5.51
C ILE A 98 -15.08 -6.10 5.82
N GLU A 99 -15.78 -7.12 6.31
CA GLU A 99 -17.19 -7.01 6.69
C GLU A 99 -17.39 -6.01 7.84
N ARG A 100 -16.54 -6.05 8.87
CA ARG A 100 -16.61 -5.18 10.05
C ARG A 100 -16.40 -3.71 9.69
N TYR A 101 -15.41 -3.40 8.86
CA TYR A 101 -14.99 -2.02 8.63
C TYR A 101 -15.43 -1.42 7.31
N GLN A 102 -15.87 -2.25 6.36
CA GLN A 102 -16.29 -1.81 5.02
C GLN A 102 -15.29 -0.78 4.45
N PRO A 103 -13.99 -1.13 4.31
CA PRO A 103 -12.99 -0.16 3.90
C PRO A 103 -13.18 0.23 2.44
N HIS A 104 -12.70 1.41 2.06
CA HIS A 104 -12.85 1.96 0.72
C HIS A 104 -11.86 1.33 -0.27
N SER A 105 -10.70 0.88 0.23
CA SER A 105 -9.67 0.16 -0.52
C SER A 105 -9.28 -1.11 0.24
N PHE A 106 -8.77 -2.10 -0.50
CA PHE A 106 -8.06 -3.24 0.07
C PHE A 106 -6.89 -3.59 -0.84
N SER A 107 -5.69 -3.68 -0.29
CA SER A 107 -4.45 -3.98 -1.00
C SER A 107 -3.67 -5.12 -0.33
N GLU A 108 -2.77 -5.76 -1.08
CA GLU A 108 -1.86 -6.79 -0.58
C GLU A 108 -0.61 -6.87 -1.46
N HIS A 109 0.53 -7.27 -0.88
CA HIS A 109 1.78 -7.41 -1.63
C HIS A 109 1.78 -8.58 -2.63
N LEU A 110 2.44 -8.38 -3.77
CA LEU A 110 2.95 -9.47 -4.59
C LEU A 110 4.19 -10.08 -3.93
N ALA A 111 3.98 -10.87 -2.89
CA ALA A 111 5.07 -11.40 -2.08
C ALA A 111 4.86 -12.83 -1.63
N TRP A 112 5.97 -13.49 -1.33
CA TRP A 112 5.97 -14.72 -0.56
C TRP A 112 6.38 -14.42 0.89
N SER A 113 5.38 -14.18 1.75
CA SER A 113 5.55 -13.74 3.14
C SER A 113 5.45 -14.86 4.20
N SER A 114 5.27 -16.13 3.77
CA SER A 114 5.23 -17.27 4.70
C SER A 114 5.85 -18.56 4.14
N HIS A 115 6.73 -19.23 4.90
CA HIS A 115 7.23 -20.57 4.58
C HIS A 115 7.03 -21.52 5.77
N GLY A 116 6.07 -22.45 5.65
CA GLY A 116 5.67 -23.30 6.78
C GLY A 116 5.06 -22.46 7.92
N PRO A 117 5.51 -22.62 9.18
CA PRO A 117 5.01 -21.81 10.30
C PRO A 117 5.69 -20.43 10.41
N VAL A 118 6.66 -20.11 9.54
CA VAL A 118 7.48 -18.89 9.64
C VAL A 118 6.91 -17.80 8.74
N PHE A 119 6.64 -16.63 9.32
CA PHE A 119 6.40 -15.39 8.60
C PHE A 119 7.74 -14.71 8.31
N LEU A 120 7.90 -14.21 7.09
CA LEU A 120 9.10 -13.55 6.63
C LEU A 120 8.78 -12.07 6.42
N ASN A 121 9.47 -11.21 7.18
CA ASN A 121 9.30 -9.76 7.10
C ASN A 121 9.86 -9.22 5.79
N ASP A 122 10.97 -9.80 5.32
CA ASP A 122 11.54 -9.49 4.01
C ASP A 122 10.88 -10.40 2.98
N LEU A 123 10.03 -9.79 2.15
CA LEU A 123 9.27 -10.45 1.09
C LEU A 123 10.23 -11.32 0.24
N LEU A 124 10.02 -12.64 0.23
CA LEU A 124 10.87 -13.49 -0.59
C LEU A 124 10.62 -13.20 -2.08
N PRO A 125 11.69 -13.18 -2.90
CA PRO A 125 11.55 -12.95 -4.33
C PRO A 125 10.66 -14.01 -4.97
N LEU A 126 9.99 -13.64 -6.05
CA LEU A 126 9.25 -14.57 -6.89
C LEU A 126 10.08 -14.92 -8.14
N ALA A 127 9.92 -16.15 -8.62
CA ALA A 127 10.35 -16.47 -9.97
C ALA A 127 9.27 -15.98 -10.95
N TYR A 128 9.57 -14.97 -11.75
CA TYR A 128 8.65 -14.43 -12.73
C TYR A 128 8.61 -15.34 -13.97
N ASP A 129 7.92 -16.46 -13.82
CA ASP A 129 7.67 -17.45 -14.87
C ASP A 129 6.16 -17.73 -15.04
N ASN A 130 5.80 -18.44 -16.12
CA ASN A 130 4.39 -18.71 -16.44
C ASN A 130 3.69 -19.55 -15.36
N ALA A 131 4.40 -20.43 -14.66
CA ALA A 131 3.81 -21.26 -13.61
C ALA A 131 3.45 -20.41 -12.38
N THR A 132 4.33 -19.49 -12.00
CA THR A 132 4.10 -18.55 -10.90
C THR A 132 3.04 -17.53 -11.27
N LEU A 133 3.02 -17.04 -12.51
CA LEU A 133 1.99 -16.15 -13.02
C LEU A 133 0.60 -16.79 -12.92
N GLN A 134 0.45 -18.03 -13.36
CA GLN A 134 -0.82 -18.76 -13.29
C GLN A 134 -1.31 -18.87 -11.85
N ARG A 135 -0.42 -19.25 -10.92
CA ARG A 135 -0.74 -19.40 -9.49
C ARG A 135 -1.13 -18.08 -8.84
N VAL A 136 -0.38 -17.01 -9.11
CA VAL A 136 -0.69 -15.66 -8.60
C VAL A 136 -2.06 -15.20 -9.10
N CYS A 137 -2.39 -15.45 -10.38
CA CYS A 137 -3.72 -15.14 -10.89
C CYS A 137 -4.82 -15.92 -10.15
N GLU A 138 -4.63 -17.21 -9.92
CA GLU A 138 -5.57 -18.04 -9.15
C GLU A 138 -5.75 -17.55 -7.71
N HIS A 139 -4.66 -17.12 -7.05
CA HIS A 139 -4.70 -16.55 -5.71
C HIS A 139 -5.47 -15.23 -5.68
N VAL A 140 -5.18 -14.31 -6.61
CA VAL A 140 -5.89 -13.03 -6.71
C VAL A 140 -7.38 -13.25 -6.97
N ASP A 141 -7.75 -14.14 -7.89
CA ASP A 141 -9.15 -14.48 -8.17
C ASP A 141 -9.85 -15.08 -6.95
N GLN A 142 -9.17 -15.93 -6.18
CA GLN A 142 -9.69 -16.49 -4.93
C GLN A 142 -9.94 -15.40 -3.89
N VAL A 143 -9.00 -14.46 -3.73
CA VAL A 143 -9.15 -13.33 -2.78
C VAL A 143 -10.32 -12.45 -3.20
N GLN A 144 -10.35 -11.99 -4.45
CA GLN A 144 -11.42 -11.12 -4.94
C GLN A 144 -12.81 -11.77 -4.82
N SER A 145 -12.91 -13.07 -5.14
CA SER A 145 -14.16 -13.83 -5.01
C SER A 145 -14.61 -13.99 -3.56
N SER A 146 -13.66 -14.24 -2.66
CA SER A 146 -13.94 -14.45 -1.23
C SER A 146 -14.31 -13.16 -0.52
N LEU A 147 -13.61 -12.06 -0.83
CA LEU A 147 -13.84 -10.74 -0.25
C LEU A 147 -14.95 -9.97 -0.98
N LYS A 148 -15.37 -10.43 -2.17
CA LYS A 148 -16.39 -9.81 -3.04
C LYS A 148 -16.05 -8.36 -3.40
N ARG A 149 -14.79 -8.11 -3.70
CA ARG A 149 -14.28 -6.80 -4.12
C ARG A 149 -13.02 -6.95 -4.96
N THR A 150 -12.76 -5.94 -5.77
CA THR A 150 -11.47 -5.77 -6.42
C THR A 150 -10.42 -5.44 -5.38
N MET A 151 -9.29 -6.15 -5.40
CA MET A 151 -8.12 -5.82 -4.59
C MET A 151 -7.12 -5.00 -5.41
N LEU A 152 -6.24 -4.27 -4.73
CA LEU A 152 -5.05 -3.70 -5.32
C LEU A 152 -3.86 -4.63 -5.04
N LEU A 153 -3.12 -4.99 -6.08
CA LEU A 153 -1.86 -5.72 -5.92
C LEU A 153 -0.73 -4.72 -5.85
N GLU A 154 0.12 -4.81 -4.84
CA GLU A 154 1.27 -3.91 -4.70
C GLU A 154 2.54 -4.46 -5.36
N ASN A 155 3.32 -3.58 -5.99
CA ASN A 155 4.67 -3.90 -6.47
C ASN A 155 5.66 -4.04 -5.29
N PRO A 156 6.39 -5.18 -5.18
CA PRO A 156 7.27 -5.43 -4.05
C PRO A 156 8.59 -4.66 -4.18
N SER A 157 9.28 -4.47 -3.07
CA SER A 157 10.73 -4.21 -3.05
C SER A 157 11.50 -5.51 -3.32
N THR A 158 12.30 -5.56 -4.39
CA THR A 158 13.10 -6.75 -4.73
C THR A 158 14.60 -6.51 -4.58
N TYR A 159 15.26 -7.49 -3.94
CA TYR A 159 16.71 -7.50 -3.71
C TYR A 159 17.44 -8.55 -4.55
N LEU A 160 16.70 -9.57 -4.99
CA LEU A 160 17.23 -10.73 -5.72
C LEU A 160 16.28 -11.09 -6.86
N GLN A 161 16.85 -11.48 -8.00
CA GLN A 161 16.09 -12.00 -9.13
C GLN A 161 16.48 -13.46 -9.39
N PHE A 162 15.48 -14.33 -9.55
CA PHE A 162 15.74 -15.71 -9.93
C PHE A 162 16.25 -15.80 -11.36
N GLN A 163 17.33 -16.56 -11.58
CA GLN A 163 17.87 -16.84 -12.92
C GLN A 163 16.86 -17.55 -13.84
N ARG A 164 15.87 -18.25 -13.27
CA ARG A 164 14.82 -18.94 -14.02
C ARG A 164 13.64 -18.03 -14.42
N SER A 165 13.63 -16.77 -13.99
CA SER A 165 12.60 -15.81 -14.41
C SER A 165 12.65 -15.64 -15.93
N THR A 166 11.50 -15.78 -16.58
CA THR A 166 11.33 -15.64 -18.03
C THR A 166 10.59 -14.37 -18.43
N LEU A 167 10.00 -13.69 -17.45
CA LEU A 167 9.30 -12.41 -17.59
C LEU A 167 10.03 -11.35 -16.77
N ASP A 168 9.98 -10.11 -17.27
CA ASP A 168 10.30 -8.95 -16.43
C ASP A 168 9.18 -8.70 -15.41
N GLU A 169 9.52 -8.07 -14.30
CA GLU A 169 8.58 -7.84 -13.18
C GLU A 169 7.36 -7.00 -13.60
N THR A 170 7.59 -5.95 -14.39
CA THR A 170 6.53 -5.06 -14.88
C THR A 170 5.60 -5.78 -15.84
N ASP A 171 6.13 -6.70 -16.65
CA ASP A 171 5.33 -7.55 -17.55
C ASP A 171 4.51 -8.58 -16.75
N PHE A 172 5.11 -9.15 -15.70
CA PHE A 172 4.43 -10.07 -14.80
C PHE A 172 3.24 -9.38 -14.12
N ILE A 173 3.46 -8.21 -13.50
CA ILE A 173 2.41 -7.42 -12.84
C ILE A 173 1.32 -7.02 -13.85
N SER A 174 1.70 -6.56 -15.04
CA SER A 174 0.77 -6.20 -16.12
C SER A 174 -0.11 -7.38 -16.51
N GLU A 175 0.46 -8.58 -16.62
CA GLU A 175 -0.29 -9.78 -17.01
C GLU A 175 -1.21 -10.28 -15.89
N VAL A 176 -0.83 -10.14 -14.61
CA VAL A 176 -1.72 -10.43 -13.47
C VAL A 176 -2.94 -9.50 -13.48
N ILE A 177 -2.72 -8.19 -13.63
CA ILE A 177 -3.79 -7.18 -13.70
C ILE A 177 -4.70 -7.47 -14.89
N ARG A 178 -4.13 -7.76 -16.06
CA ARG A 178 -4.90 -8.05 -17.28
C ARG A 178 -5.76 -9.31 -17.15
N ARG A 179 -5.30 -10.35 -16.45
CA ARG A 179 -6.02 -11.62 -16.30
C ARG A 179 -7.10 -11.59 -15.22
N THR A 180 -6.84 -10.92 -14.11
CA THR A 180 -7.68 -10.98 -12.90
C THR A 180 -8.56 -9.74 -12.72
N GLY A 181 -8.22 -8.64 -13.40
CA GLY A 181 -8.90 -7.36 -13.24
C GLY A 181 -8.65 -6.68 -11.89
N CYS A 182 -7.67 -7.13 -11.11
CA CYS A 182 -7.24 -6.41 -9.91
C CYS A 182 -6.65 -5.04 -10.28
N GLY A 183 -6.62 -4.11 -9.32
CA GLY A 183 -5.90 -2.85 -9.49
C GLY A 183 -4.42 -2.96 -9.07
N LEU A 184 -3.71 -1.84 -9.17
CA LEU A 184 -2.34 -1.66 -8.71
C LEU A 184 -2.34 -0.72 -7.50
N LEU A 185 -1.67 -1.13 -6.43
CA LEU A 185 -1.14 -0.21 -5.44
C LEU A 185 0.29 0.08 -5.85
N LEU A 186 0.59 1.34 -6.18
CA LEU A 186 1.93 1.71 -6.61
C LEU A 186 2.71 2.25 -5.43
N ASP A 187 3.62 1.45 -4.91
CA ASP A 187 4.62 1.94 -3.99
C ASP A 187 5.82 2.51 -4.77
N VAL A 188 5.98 3.83 -4.71
CA VAL A 188 7.05 4.57 -5.42
C VAL A 188 8.42 4.36 -4.76
N ASN A 189 8.43 4.16 -3.44
CA ASN A 189 9.63 3.84 -2.70
C ASN A 189 10.15 2.46 -3.12
N ASN A 190 9.29 1.45 -3.27
CA ASN A 190 9.65 0.11 -3.74
C ASN A 190 10.20 0.12 -5.16
N VAL A 191 9.65 0.97 -6.04
CA VAL A 191 10.21 1.21 -7.37
C VAL A 191 11.65 1.72 -7.27
N TYR A 192 11.88 2.71 -6.40
CA TYR A 192 13.21 3.29 -6.23
C TYR A 192 14.19 2.27 -5.65
N VAL A 193 13.85 1.63 -4.53
CA VAL A 193 14.67 0.60 -3.86
C VAL A 193 15.04 -0.52 -4.84
N SER A 194 14.04 -1.12 -5.51
CA SER A 194 14.26 -2.22 -6.45
C SER A 194 15.15 -1.80 -7.61
N CYS A 195 14.92 -0.61 -8.17
CA CYS A 195 15.72 -0.13 -9.30
C CYS A 195 17.17 0.16 -8.91
N ILE A 196 17.42 0.77 -7.76
CA ILE A 196 18.80 1.02 -7.31
C ILE A 196 19.52 -0.31 -7.04
N ASN A 197 18.89 -1.23 -6.30
CA ASN A 197 19.48 -2.52 -5.97
C ASN A 197 19.75 -3.38 -7.21
N HIS A 198 18.90 -3.29 -8.24
CA HIS A 198 19.10 -3.99 -9.51
C HIS A 198 19.84 -3.17 -10.58
N GLN A 199 20.34 -1.98 -10.26
CA GLN A 199 21.03 -1.08 -11.19
C GLN A 199 20.21 -0.74 -12.45
N ARG A 200 18.89 -0.58 -12.28
CA ARG A 200 17.93 -0.22 -13.32
C ARG A 200 17.55 1.27 -13.23
N ASN A 201 16.95 1.79 -14.31
CA ASN A 201 16.42 3.14 -14.33
C ASN A 201 14.97 3.16 -13.77
N PRO A 202 14.68 3.92 -12.69
CA PRO A 202 13.34 3.98 -12.11
C PRO A 202 12.27 4.55 -13.04
N LEU A 203 12.60 5.51 -13.92
CA LEU A 203 11.63 6.09 -14.85
C LEU A 203 11.23 5.07 -15.91
N SER A 204 12.20 4.32 -16.46
CA SER A 204 11.90 3.24 -17.41
C SER A 204 11.06 2.14 -16.78
N TYR A 205 11.28 1.83 -15.49
CA TYR A 205 10.44 0.89 -14.75
C TYR A 205 9.00 1.41 -14.59
N LEU A 206 8.83 2.68 -14.18
CA LEU A 206 7.50 3.30 -14.06
C LEU A 206 6.74 3.34 -15.40
N GLU A 207 7.44 3.67 -16.50
CA GLU A 207 6.86 3.69 -17.85
C GLU A 207 6.39 2.31 -18.33
N ALA A 208 7.00 1.24 -17.82
CA ALA A 208 6.65 -0.14 -18.14
C ALA A 208 5.52 -0.70 -17.24
N LEU A 209 5.25 -0.08 -16.09
CA LEU A 209 4.14 -0.49 -15.22
C LEU A 209 2.77 -0.10 -15.82
N PRO A 210 1.70 -0.85 -15.49
CA PRO A 210 0.36 -0.56 -15.96
C PRO A 210 -0.29 0.58 -15.16
N LEU A 211 0.24 1.80 -15.27
CA LEU A 211 -0.16 2.94 -14.44
C LEU A 211 -1.65 3.31 -14.53
N HIS A 212 -2.33 2.91 -15.61
CA HIS A 212 -3.78 3.08 -15.76
C HIS A 212 -4.60 2.27 -14.73
N ALA A 213 -4.01 1.27 -14.09
CA ALA A 213 -4.64 0.44 -13.07
C ALA A 213 -4.38 0.91 -11.64
N VAL A 214 -3.62 2.00 -11.44
CA VAL A 214 -3.30 2.54 -10.11
C VAL A 214 -4.58 3.01 -9.42
N GLY A 215 -4.87 2.40 -8.27
CA GLY A 215 -5.96 2.80 -7.38
C GLY A 215 -5.50 3.58 -6.16
N GLU A 216 -4.24 3.40 -5.77
CA GLU A 216 -3.62 3.96 -4.57
C GLU A 216 -2.10 4.04 -4.78
N ILE A 217 -1.47 5.06 -4.19
CA ILE A 217 -0.02 5.27 -4.23
C ILE A 217 0.50 5.27 -2.79
N HIS A 218 1.60 4.57 -2.54
CA HIS A 218 2.35 4.66 -1.29
C HIS A 218 3.65 5.43 -1.48
N LEU A 219 3.99 6.21 -0.45
CA LEU A 219 5.25 6.94 -0.32
C LEU A 219 5.86 6.65 1.04
N ALA A 220 7.09 6.17 1.02
CA ALA A 220 7.90 5.96 2.19
C ALA A 220 9.34 6.42 1.94
N GLY A 221 10.20 6.23 2.93
CA GLY A 221 11.65 6.33 2.75
C GLY A 221 12.32 5.03 3.16
N PHE A 222 13.59 4.90 2.81
CA PHE A 222 14.38 3.68 2.93
C PHE A 222 15.61 3.90 3.81
N ALA A 223 16.16 2.81 4.34
CA ALA A 223 17.49 2.79 4.93
C ALA A 223 18.56 2.52 3.88
N GLU A 224 19.80 2.96 4.13
CA GLU A 224 20.96 2.65 3.30
C GLU A 224 21.94 1.73 4.04
N ASP A 225 22.43 0.73 3.34
CA ASP A 225 23.49 -0.17 3.78
C ASP A 225 24.46 -0.45 2.61
N THR A 226 25.43 -1.33 2.83
CA THR A 226 26.39 -1.80 1.83
C THR A 226 26.34 -3.31 1.75
N ASP A 227 26.28 -3.86 0.54
CA ASP A 227 26.28 -5.30 0.35
C ASP A 227 27.66 -5.94 0.62
N SER A 228 27.73 -7.27 0.52
CA SER A 228 29.00 -8.01 0.73
C SER A 228 30.10 -7.72 -0.29
N LEU A 229 29.78 -7.05 -1.40
CA LEU A 229 30.71 -6.63 -2.46
C LEU A 229 31.14 -5.16 -2.31
N GLY A 230 30.53 -4.41 -1.40
CA GLY A 230 30.81 -2.98 -1.21
C GLY A 230 29.88 -2.06 -1.99
N ASP A 231 28.87 -2.60 -2.67
CA ASP A 231 27.91 -1.83 -3.46
C ASP A 231 26.79 -1.28 -2.58
N ARG A 232 26.21 -0.14 -2.99
CA ARG A 232 25.11 0.52 -2.27
C ARG A 232 23.88 -0.40 -2.28
N LEU A 233 23.32 -0.63 -1.10
CA LEU A 233 22.12 -1.44 -0.88
C LEU A 233 21.08 -0.57 -0.18
N LEU A 234 19.90 -0.44 -0.77
CA LEU A 234 18.77 0.22 -0.14
C LEU A 234 17.89 -0.81 0.52
N ILE A 235 17.49 -0.59 1.76
CA ILE A 235 16.61 -1.47 2.53
C ILE A 235 15.28 -0.76 2.75
N ASP A 236 14.23 -1.47 2.37
CA ASP A 236 12.86 -1.02 2.48
C ASP A 236 12.28 -1.25 3.88
N ASP A 237 12.71 -0.43 4.83
CA ASP A 237 12.28 -0.53 6.24
C ASP A 237 11.18 0.47 6.61
N HIS A 238 10.79 1.35 5.67
CA HIS A 238 9.85 2.45 5.87
C HIS A 238 10.16 3.32 7.12
N GLY A 239 11.42 3.36 7.57
CA GLY A 239 11.83 3.97 8.84
C GLY A 239 12.31 5.42 8.72
N ALA A 240 12.61 5.86 7.50
CA ALA A 240 13.27 7.15 7.22
C ALA A 240 12.37 8.14 6.46
N PRO A 241 12.48 9.47 6.67
CA PRO A 241 11.73 10.46 5.89
C PRO A 241 11.76 10.21 4.39
N ILE A 242 10.69 10.55 3.68
CA ILE A 242 10.61 10.32 2.23
C ILE A 242 11.74 11.07 1.51
N ASP A 243 12.57 10.34 0.76
CA ASP A 243 13.72 10.91 0.07
C ASP A 243 13.29 11.78 -1.14
N ASN A 244 14.10 12.79 -1.46
CA ASN A 244 13.84 13.68 -2.61
C ASN A 244 13.76 12.93 -3.93
N ALA A 245 14.48 11.82 -4.11
CA ALA A 245 14.39 11.00 -5.30
C ALA A 245 13.01 10.34 -5.43
N VAL A 246 12.43 9.89 -4.32
CA VAL A 246 11.07 9.31 -4.27
C VAL A 246 10.03 10.38 -4.56
N TRP A 247 10.16 11.59 -4.00
CA TRP A 247 9.30 12.72 -4.33
C TRP A 247 9.34 13.09 -5.82
N GLN A 248 10.53 13.08 -6.43
CA GLN A 248 10.67 13.35 -7.86
C GLN A 248 9.99 12.28 -8.73
N LEU A 249 10.08 11.00 -8.35
CA LEU A 249 9.36 9.92 -9.04
C LEU A 249 7.85 10.06 -8.87
N TYR A 250 7.39 10.41 -7.67
CA TYR A 250 5.98 10.66 -7.40
C TYR A 250 5.40 11.78 -8.29
N GLU A 251 6.13 12.87 -8.49
CA GLU A 251 5.73 13.92 -9.45
C GLU A 251 5.55 13.38 -10.88
N LYS A 252 6.43 12.47 -11.33
CA LYS A 252 6.34 11.84 -12.66
C LYS A 252 5.16 10.89 -12.77
N VAL A 253 4.82 10.18 -11.68
CA VAL A 253 3.62 9.35 -11.61
C VAL A 253 2.38 10.23 -11.72
N LEU A 254 2.26 11.26 -10.88
CA LEU A 254 1.11 12.17 -10.87
C LEU A 254 0.91 12.88 -12.22
N ALA A 255 2.00 13.23 -12.93
CA ALA A 255 1.91 13.81 -14.26
C ALA A 255 1.26 12.89 -15.31
N GLN A 256 1.27 11.58 -15.07
CA GLN A 256 0.70 10.56 -15.98
C GLN A 256 -0.71 10.14 -15.56
N VAL A 257 -0.95 9.95 -14.26
CA VAL A 257 -2.23 9.40 -13.75
C VAL A 257 -3.16 10.45 -13.14
N GLY A 258 -2.68 11.69 -12.97
CA GLY A 258 -3.40 12.74 -12.27
C GLY A 258 -3.42 12.53 -10.74
N PRO A 259 -4.23 13.32 -10.00
CA PRO A 259 -4.35 13.15 -8.56
C PRO A 259 -4.92 11.77 -8.20
N MET A 260 -4.23 11.05 -7.30
CA MET A 260 -4.64 9.74 -6.77
C MET A 260 -4.65 9.74 -5.23
N PRO A 261 -5.34 8.79 -4.58
CA PRO A 261 -5.15 8.54 -3.15
C PRO A 261 -3.68 8.20 -2.90
N THR A 262 -3.03 8.97 -2.03
CA THR A 262 -1.60 8.80 -1.74
C THR A 262 -1.39 8.66 -0.24
N LEU A 263 -0.86 7.53 0.21
CA LEU A 263 -0.54 7.27 1.60
C LEU A 263 0.93 7.64 1.89
N ILE A 264 1.17 8.25 3.05
CA ILE A 264 2.50 8.24 3.66
C ILE A 264 2.62 7.03 4.59
N GLU A 265 3.57 6.16 4.29
CA GLU A 265 3.85 4.96 5.06
C GLU A 265 5.11 5.11 5.92
N ARG A 266 4.98 4.67 7.18
CA ARG A 266 6.02 4.76 8.21
C ARG A 266 5.88 3.63 9.20
N ASP A 267 6.51 2.50 8.93
CA ASP A 267 6.37 1.29 9.75
C ASP A 267 7.34 1.19 10.90
N ASN A 268 8.57 1.66 10.69
CA ASN A 268 9.62 1.66 11.69
C ASN A 268 9.93 3.08 12.15
N GLN A 269 10.52 3.21 13.34
CA GLN A 269 10.95 4.48 13.92
C GLN A 269 9.86 5.58 13.85
N VAL A 270 8.62 5.19 14.17
CA VAL A 270 7.43 6.02 13.97
C VAL A 270 7.61 7.38 14.69
N PRO A 271 7.64 8.51 13.94
CA PRO A 271 7.88 9.81 14.51
C PRO A 271 6.58 10.38 15.11
N ALA A 272 6.70 11.56 15.73
CA ALA A 272 5.54 12.30 16.21
C ALA A 272 4.53 12.56 15.07
N PHE A 273 3.23 12.60 15.39
CA PHE A 273 2.16 12.79 14.41
C PHE A 273 2.35 14.03 13.55
N SER A 274 2.84 15.13 14.14
CA SER A 274 3.11 16.38 13.42
C SER A 274 4.14 16.23 12.29
N VAL A 275 5.09 15.29 12.39
CA VAL A 275 6.06 14.99 11.33
C VAL A 275 5.38 14.26 10.18
N LEU A 276 4.60 13.22 10.49
CA LEU A 276 3.81 12.49 9.48
C LEU A 276 2.83 13.42 8.76
N LEU A 277 2.14 14.28 9.51
CA LEU A 277 1.21 15.24 8.96
C LEU A 277 1.89 16.24 8.02
N ALA A 278 3.14 16.64 8.31
CA ALA A 278 3.91 17.50 7.41
C ALA A 278 4.25 16.80 6.08
N GLU A 279 4.63 15.51 6.11
CA GLU A 279 4.86 14.71 4.89
C GLU A 279 3.56 14.54 4.08
N ALA A 280 2.43 14.29 4.75
CA ALA A 280 1.14 14.22 4.09
C ALA A 280 0.72 15.56 3.47
N GLN A 281 1.02 16.68 4.13
CA GLN A 281 0.79 18.01 3.57
C GLN A 281 1.65 18.27 2.34
N GLN A 282 2.89 17.76 2.31
CA GLN A 282 3.73 17.81 1.11
C GLN A 282 3.11 16.99 -0.03
N ALA A 283 2.68 15.74 0.22
CA ALA A 283 1.97 14.95 -0.79
C ALA A 283 0.69 15.65 -1.28
N GLN A 284 -0.08 16.26 -0.37
CA GLN A 284 -1.27 17.04 -0.70
C GLN A 284 -0.95 18.26 -1.57
N TRP A 285 0.20 18.90 -1.37
CA TRP A 285 0.68 20.00 -2.22
C TRP A 285 0.96 19.52 -3.65
N HIS A 286 1.66 18.40 -3.82
CA HIS A 286 1.93 17.81 -5.15
C HIS A 286 0.63 17.40 -5.85
N LEU A 287 -0.31 16.77 -5.14
CA LEU A 287 -1.63 16.42 -5.67
C LEU A 287 -2.40 17.64 -6.19
N ALA A 288 -2.26 18.80 -5.53
CA ALA A 288 -2.91 20.03 -5.95
C ALA A 288 -2.22 20.70 -7.16
N GLN A 289 -0.98 20.33 -7.50
CA GLN A 289 -0.27 20.88 -8.67
C GLN A 289 -0.72 20.22 -9.98
N VAL A 290 -1.26 19.00 -9.93
CA VAL A 290 -1.74 18.29 -11.11
C VAL A 290 -3.23 18.53 -11.31
N SER A 291 -3.60 19.01 -12.51
CA SER A 291 -5.01 19.21 -12.85
C SER A 291 -5.68 17.86 -13.17
N PRO A 292 -6.97 17.68 -12.83
CA PRO A 292 -7.72 16.45 -13.13
C PRO A 292 -7.84 16.14 -14.61
#